data_AF-A0A7Y3I8P0-F1
#
_entry.id   AF-A0A7Y3I8P0-F1
#
_cell.length_a   1.000
_cell.length_b   1.000
_cell.length_c   1.000
_cell.angle_alpha   90.00
_cell.angle_beta   90.00
_cell.angle_gamma   90.00
#
_symmetry.space_group_name_H-M   'P 1'
#
loop_
_entity.id
_entity.type
_entity.pdbx_description
1 polymer ?
#
loop_
_entity_poly.entity_id
_entity_poly.type
_entity_poly.pdbx_seq_one_letter_code
_entity_poly.pdbx_strand_id
1 'polypeptide(L)'
;AGQMPKLDLTFLWARELDLQGYVVYGREDWKGGAPHTFEITMDRMVADGDRLSGLVTHVFPLDQYKDGLRAAYNHRESKAVKVVLEP
;
A
#
# COMPACT_ATOMS: atom_id res chain seq x y z
N ALA A 1 15.18 -9.24 -24.50
CA ALA A 1 14.65 -9.57 -23.17
C ALA A 1 15.54 -8.90 -22.12
N GLY A 2 14.95 -8.22 -21.13
CA GLY A 2 15.71 -7.48 -20.12
C GLY A 2 16.49 -8.41 -19.20
N GLN A 3 17.80 -8.22 -19.09
CA GLN A 3 18.62 -8.95 -18.12
C GLN A 3 18.45 -8.32 -16.73
N MET A 4 18.13 -9.13 -15.71
CA MET A 4 18.16 -8.73 -14.30
C MET A 4 19.37 -9.40 -13.61
N PRO A 5 20.58 -8.85 -13.76
CA PRO A 5 21.83 -9.52 -13.35
C PRO A 5 21.98 -9.77 -11.84
N LYS A 6 21.07 -9.28 -10.99
CA LYS A 6 21.08 -9.47 -9.53
C LYS A 6 19.96 -10.38 -9.00
N LEU A 7 19.17 -11.00 -9.88
CA LEU A 7 18.05 -11.85 -9.49
C LEU A 7 18.33 -13.31 -9.89
N ASP A 8 18.45 -14.19 -8.90
CA ASP A 8 18.55 -15.63 -9.13
C ASP A 8 17.16 -16.25 -9.31
N LEU A 9 16.90 -16.78 -10.51
CA LEU A 9 15.63 -17.40 -10.88
C LEU A 9 15.63 -18.93 -10.74
N THR A 10 16.72 -19.52 -10.24
CA THR A 10 16.88 -20.98 -10.11
C THR A 10 15.71 -21.60 -9.36
N PHE A 11 15.28 -20.99 -8.26
CA PHE A 11 14.16 -21.50 -7.46
C PHE A 11 12.79 -21.15 -8.00
N LEU A 12 12.65 -20.11 -8.83
CA LEU A 12 11.41 -19.86 -9.54
C LEU A 12 11.10 -21.05 -10.45
N TRP A 13 12.11 -21.49 -11.23
CA TRP A 13 11.98 -22.66 -12.11
C TRP A 13 11.95 -23.99 -11.35
N ALA A 14 12.91 -24.25 -10.45
CA ALA A 14 13.06 -25.56 -9.79
C ALA A 14 11.88 -25.93 -8.88
N ARG A 15 11.03 -24.97 -8.53
CA ARG A 15 9.82 -25.18 -7.73
C ARG A 15 8.54 -24.79 -8.47
N GLU A 16 8.62 -24.51 -9.76
CA GLU A 16 7.46 -24.13 -10.60
C GLU A 16 6.62 -23.02 -9.95
N LEU A 17 7.29 -21.99 -9.45
CA LEU A 17 6.62 -20.87 -8.78
C LEU A 17 6.08 -19.87 -9.81
N ASP A 18 4.89 -19.34 -9.53
CA ASP A 18 4.31 -18.24 -10.30
C ASP A 18 4.85 -16.88 -9.82
N LEU A 19 5.26 -16.03 -10.77
CA LEU A 19 5.62 -14.65 -10.51
C LEU A 19 4.55 -13.72 -11.07
N GLN A 20 3.85 -13.02 -10.19
CA GLN A 20 2.83 -12.06 -10.58
C GLN A 20 3.22 -10.63 -10.18
N GLY A 21 3.22 -9.73 -11.18
CA GLY A 21 3.43 -8.31 -10.97
C GLY A 21 2.12 -7.58 -10.65
N TYR A 22 2.19 -6.63 -9.71
CA TYR A 22 1.09 -5.75 -9.36
C TYR A 22 1.58 -4.30 -9.37
N VAL A 23 0.78 -3.40 -9.93
CA VAL A 23 1.06 -1.96 -9.98
C VAL A 23 -0.20 -1.21 -9.60
N VAL A 24 -0.09 -0.38 -8.56
CA VAL A 24 -1.12 0.57 -8.15
C VAL A 24 -2.45 -0.13 -7.80
N TYR A 25 -3.50 0.05 -8.59
CA TYR A 25 -4.85 -0.48 -8.39
C TYR A 25 -5.44 -0.82 -9.76
N GLY A 26 -6.46 -1.69 -9.77
CA GLY A 26 -7.08 -2.12 -11.01
C GLY A 26 -8.36 -2.90 -10.77
N ARG A 27 -8.63 -3.85 -11.68
CA ARG A 27 -9.71 -4.82 -11.50
C ARG A 27 -9.14 -6.08 -10.85
N GLU A 28 -9.79 -6.50 -9.79
CA GLU A 28 -9.40 -7.70 -9.05
C GLU A 28 -10.33 -8.85 -9.41
N ASP A 29 -9.80 -10.05 -9.50
CA ASP A 29 -10.65 -11.25 -9.48
C ASP A 29 -11.19 -11.44 -8.05
N TRP A 30 -12.46 -11.10 -7.86
CA TRP A 30 -13.06 -11.05 -6.52
C TRP A 30 -14.52 -11.49 -6.54
N LYS A 31 -14.83 -12.52 -5.74
CA LYS A 31 -16.17 -13.10 -5.55
C LYS A 31 -16.91 -13.41 -6.87
N GLY A 32 -16.18 -13.88 -7.88
CA GLY A 32 -16.74 -14.22 -9.19
C GLY A 32 -17.01 -13.03 -10.10
N GLY A 33 -16.51 -11.84 -9.76
CA GLY A 33 -16.55 -10.65 -10.59
C GLY A 33 -15.17 -10.02 -10.76
N ALA A 34 -15.15 -8.90 -11.47
CA ALA A 34 -13.96 -8.07 -11.68
C ALA A 34 -14.13 -6.62 -11.18
N PRO A 35 -14.56 -6.41 -9.91
CA PRO A 35 -14.74 -5.06 -9.36
C PRO A 35 -13.42 -4.31 -9.26
N HIS A 36 -13.50 -2.99 -9.18
CA HIS A 36 -12.31 -2.15 -9.01
C HIS A 36 -11.76 -2.29 -7.57
N THR A 37 -10.43 -2.24 -7.37
CA THR A 37 -9.77 -2.39 -6.04
C THR A 37 -10.39 -1.46 -4.99
N PHE A 38 -10.72 -0.22 -5.38
CA PHE A 38 -11.37 0.76 -4.49
C PHE A 38 -12.78 0.36 -4.07
N GLU A 39 -13.56 -0.31 -4.91
CA GLU A 39 -14.91 -0.78 -4.55
C GLU A 39 -14.78 -1.84 -3.44
N ILE A 40 -13.91 -2.82 -3.65
CA ILE A 40 -13.64 -3.87 -2.65
C ILE A 40 -13.14 -3.24 -1.35
N THR A 41 -12.21 -2.29 -1.44
CA THR A 41 -11.61 -1.65 -0.27
C THR A 41 -12.66 -0.84 0.50
N MET A 42 -13.50 -0.06 -0.18
CA MET A 42 -14.55 0.72 0.47
C MET A 42 -15.57 -0.17 1.17
N ASP A 43 -16.05 -1.23 0.49
CA ASP A 43 -16.97 -2.21 1.07
C ASP A 43 -16.37 -2.85 2.34
N ARG A 44 -15.07 -3.16 2.29
CA ARG A 44 -14.34 -3.70 3.44
C ARG A 44 -14.18 -2.69 4.56
N MET A 45 -13.83 -1.44 4.25
CA MET A 45 -13.69 -0.38 5.25
C MET A 45 -15.00 -0.15 6.02
N VAL A 46 -16.14 -0.16 5.33
CA VAL A 46 -17.46 -0.06 5.97
C VAL A 46 -17.72 -1.27 6.88
N ALA A 47 -17.39 -2.49 6.42
CA ALA A 47 -17.60 -3.71 7.20
C ALA A 47 -16.64 -3.83 8.41
N ASP A 48 -15.42 -3.32 8.29
CA ASP A 48 -14.36 -3.40 9.30
C ASP A 48 -14.43 -2.29 10.36
N GLY A 49 -15.21 -1.22 10.13
CA GLY A 49 -15.38 -0.12 11.07
C GLY A 49 -14.06 0.54 11.47
N ASP A 50 -13.82 0.68 12.78
CA ASP A 50 -12.67 1.43 13.32
C ASP A 50 -11.34 0.66 13.29
N ARG A 51 -11.28 -0.54 12.70
CA ARG A 51 -10.05 -1.37 12.67
C ARG A 51 -8.86 -0.66 12.01
N LEU A 52 -9.10 0.33 11.17
CA LEU A 52 -8.07 1.10 10.47
C LEU A 52 -7.66 2.39 11.19
N SER A 53 -8.34 2.75 12.28
CA SER A 53 -8.07 4.00 13.03
C SER A 53 -6.61 4.13 13.48
N GLY A 54 -5.97 3.01 13.85
CA GLY A 54 -4.57 2.97 14.26
C GLY A 54 -3.54 3.17 13.13
N LEU A 55 -3.95 3.23 11.86
CA LEU A 55 -3.03 3.48 10.75
C LEU A 55 -2.55 4.94 10.71
N VAL A 56 -3.42 5.88 11.07
CA VAL A 56 -3.07 7.30 11.15
C VAL A 56 -2.30 7.52 12.44
N THR A 57 -0.98 7.72 12.33
CA THR A 57 -0.13 7.93 13.51
C THR A 57 0.22 9.40 13.74
N HIS A 58 0.12 10.23 12.71
CA HIS A 58 0.38 11.67 12.81
C HIS A 58 -0.63 12.45 11.97
N VAL A 59 -1.06 13.57 12.52
CA VAL A 59 -1.93 14.54 11.87
C VAL A 59 -1.25 15.90 11.97
N PHE A 60 -1.10 16.59 10.85
CA PHE A 60 -0.57 17.94 10.80
C PHE A 60 -1.61 18.86 10.15
N PRO A 61 -1.72 20.12 10.58
CA PRO A 61 -2.42 21.13 9.81
C PRO A 61 -1.80 21.29 8.41
N LEU A 62 -2.60 21.66 7.41
CA LEU A 62 -2.16 21.79 6.02
C LEU A 62 -1.08 22.88 5.86
N ASP A 63 -1.11 23.95 6.66
CA ASP A 63 -0.08 24.98 6.66
C ASP A 63 1.30 24.47 7.15
N GLN A 64 1.31 23.36 7.89
CA GLN A 64 2.50 22.63 8.34
C GLN A 64 2.85 21.44 7.42
N TYR A 65 2.39 21.42 6.17
CA TYR A 65 2.65 20.30 5.25
C TYR A 65 4.14 19.92 5.13
N LYS A 66 5.06 20.90 5.26
CA LYS A 66 6.50 20.63 5.24
C LYS A 66 6.95 19.74 6.41
N ASP A 67 6.41 19.96 7.59
CA ASP A 67 6.71 19.15 8.78
C ASP A 67 6.04 17.78 8.66
N GLY A 68 4.80 17.73 8.15
CA GLY A 68 4.14 16.46 7.82
C GLY A 68 4.92 15.61 6.83
N LEU A 69 5.43 16.21 5.74
CA LEU A 69 6.27 15.51 4.76
C LEU A 69 7.62 15.07 5.35
N ARG A 70 8.24 15.87 6.22
CA ARG A 70 9.47 15.48 6.94
C ARG A 70 9.23 14.27 7.83
N ALA A 71 8.13 14.27 8.59
CA ALA A 71 7.75 13.15 9.44
C ALA A 71 7.48 11.88 8.63
N ALA A 72 6.80 11.99 7.49
CA ALA A 72 6.54 10.86 6.59
C ALA A 72 7.82 10.30 5.95
N TYR A 73 8.74 11.18 5.54
CA TYR A 73 9.99 10.80 4.90
C TYR A 73 10.93 10.06 5.87
N ASN A 74 11.11 10.59 7.09
CA ASN A 74 11.98 9.98 8.11
C ASN A 74 11.21 9.11 9.11
N HIS A 75 10.50 8.10 8.60
CA HIS A 75 9.68 7.19 9.40
C HIS A 75 10.47 6.41 10.48
N ARG A 76 11.79 6.22 10.32
CA ARG A 76 12.64 5.59 11.35
C ARG A 76 12.67 6.42 12.64
N GLU A 77 12.74 7.75 12.49
CA GLU A 77 12.77 8.69 13.61
C GLU A 77 11.36 8.97 14.13
N SER A 78 10.45 9.36 13.23
CA SER A 78 9.07 9.74 13.59
C SER A 78 8.17 8.57 14.00
N LYS A 79 8.55 7.33 13.66
CA LYS A 79 7.68 6.14 13.75
C LYS A 79 6.38 6.28 12.96
N ALA A 80 6.36 7.15 11.93
CA ALA A 80 5.18 7.37 11.11
C ALA A 80 4.79 6.10 10.33
N VAL A 81 3.48 5.81 10.29
CA VAL A 81 2.86 4.76 9.45
C VAL A 81 2.04 5.45 8.36
N LYS A 82 1.07 6.28 8.76
CA LYS A 82 0.37 7.22 7.88
C LYS A 82 0.36 8.60 8.51
N VAL A 83 0.76 9.59 7.72
CA VAL A 83 0.63 11.01 8.04
C VAL A 83 -0.56 11.57 7.29
N VAL A 84 -1.44 12.29 7.97
CA VAL A 84 -2.60 12.98 7.41
C VAL A 84 -2.39 14.48 7.51
N LEU A 85 -2.83 15.21 6.48
CA LEU A 85 -2.92 16.66 6.50
C LEU A 85 -4.38 17.06 6.65
N GLU A 86 -4.69 17.83 7.69
CA GLU A 86 -6.03 18.38 7.92
C GLU A 86 -6.12 19.83 7.41
N PRO A 87 -7.26 20.26 6.84
CA PRO A 87 -7.45 21.60 6.28
C PRO A 87 -7.16 22.75 7.26
#